data_AF-A0A5C6X205-F1
#
_entry.id   AF-A0A5C6X205-F1
#
_cell.length_a   1.000
_cell.length_b   1.000
_cell.length_c   1.000
_cell.angle_alpha   90.00
_cell.angle_beta   90.00
_cell.angle_gamma   90.00
#
_symmetry.space_group_name_H-M   'P 1'
#
loop_
_entity.id
_entity.type
_entity.pdbx_description
1 polymer ?
#
loop_
_entity_poly.entity_id
_entity_poly.type
_entity_poly.pdbx_seq_one_letter_code
_entity_poly.pdbx_strand_id
1 'polypeptide(L)'
;MKTTVEKLSPTRVKLNISVTPEELKPSIDHAYGHIASQINIPGFRKGKVPPQLVDQRVGREEILNHAVSDGLDGFYRQAVTEEEIRVLGRPEADIVTWPEVKDFSGDLVLAIEVDVRPEFDMPAYDELTLTVEEVKVSADDVKDELDTLRARFGTLVTVERPATKGDFAQLDLVAKIGETEVDSATSISYELGSGELIEGIDEALDSL
;
A
#
# COMPACT_ATOMS: atom_id res chain seq x y z
N MET A 1 -26.09 -1.72 21.60
CA MET A 1 -25.40 -2.73 20.80
C MET A 1 -24.52 -3.49 21.75
N LYS A 2 -24.53 -4.81 21.66
CA LYS A 2 -23.68 -5.65 22.52
C LYS A 2 -22.72 -6.42 21.63
N THR A 3 -21.44 -6.12 21.78
CA THR A 3 -20.35 -6.80 21.07
C THR A 3 -19.73 -7.82 22.02
N THR A 4 -19.47 -9.02 21.53
CA THR A 4 -18.70 -10.05 22.26
C THR A 4 -17.55 -10.48 21.38
N VAL A 5 -16.32 -10.26 21.85
CA VAL A 5 -15.08 -10.60 21.15
C VAL A 5 -14.59 -11.97 21.60
N GLU A 6 -14.46 -12.90 20.65
CA GLU A 6 -13.89 -14.22 20.87
C GLU A 6 -12.56 -14.33 20.10
N LYS A 7 -11.46 -14.60 20.80
CA LYS A 7 -10.14 -14.79 20.17
C LYS A 7 -10.03 -16.23 19.68
N LEU A 8 -10.04 -16.44 18.36
CA LEU A 8 -9.87 -17.76 17.73
C LEU A 8 -8.39 -18.13 17.62
N SER A 9 -7.54 -17.15 17.32
CA SER A 9 -6.08 -17.31 17.25
C SER A 9 -5.38 -15.98 17.59
N PRO A 10 -4.04 -15.96 17.72
CA PRO A 10 -3.29 -14.71 17.96
C PRO A 10 -3.49 -13.63 16.89
N THR A 11 -3.93 -14.04 15.70
CA THR A 11 -4.13 -13.16 14.54
C THR A 11 -5.57 -13.16 14.03
N ARG A 12 -6.51 -13.85 14.69
CA ARG A 12 -7.90 -13.94 14.25
C ARG A 12 -8.88 -13.84 15.40
N VAL A 13 -9.87 -12.96 15.24
CA VAL A 13 -10.96 -12.78 16.20
C VAL A 13 -12.30 -12.97 15.53
N LYS A 14 -13.27 -13.42 16.32
CA LYS A 14 -14.68 -13.52 15.97
C LYS A 14 -15.47 -12.52 16.80
N LEU A 15 -16.17 -11.62 16.14
CA LEU A 15 -17.04 -10.62 16.73
C LEU A 15 -18.48 -11.10 16.61
N ASN A 16 -19.10 -11.40 17.75
CA ASN A 16 -20.53 -11.63 17.82
C ASN A 16 -21.19 -10.31 18.21
N ILE A 17 -21.84 -9.67 17.24
CA ILE A 17 -22.51 -8.38 17.41
C ILE A 17 -24.01 -8.65 17.53
N SER A 18 -24.60 -8.29 18.66
CA SER A 18 -26.05 -8.24 18.84
C SER A 18 -26.55 -6.80 18.70
N VAL A 19 -27.34 -6.56 17.65
CA VAL A 19 -27.98 -5.27 17.35
C VAL A 19 -29.43 -5.34 17.79
N THR A 20 -29.82 -4.42 18.66
CA THR A 20 -31.19 -4.36 19.16
C THR A 20 -32.15 -3.77 18.11
N PRO A 21 -33.47 -4.05 18.17
CA PRO A 21 -34.45 -3.46 17.26
C PRO A 21 -34.43 -1.92 17.20
N GLU A 22 -34.11 -1.28 18.33
CA GLU A 22 -34.02 0.19 18.42
C GLU A 22 -32.86 0.74 17.57
N GLU A 23 -31.75 0.00 17.49
CA GLU A 23 -30.56 0.37 16.72
C GLU A 23 -30.68 -0.01 15.25
N LEU A 24 -31.50 -1.01 14.93
CA LEU A 24 -31.80 -1.41 13.56
C LEU A 24 -32.83 -0.49 12.90
N LYS A 25 -33.68 0.18 13.69
CA LYS A 25 -34.76 1.04 13.21
C LYS A 25 -34.31 2.14 12.23
N PRO A 26 -33.22 2.89 12.46
CA PRO A 26 -32.74 3.88 11.49
C PRO A 26 -32.38 3.26 10.14
N SER A 27 -31.78 2.06 10.13
CA SER A 27 -31.45 1.33 8.90
C SER A 27 -32.70 0.83 8.18
N ILE A 28 -33.73 0.41 8.92
CA ILE A 28 -35.04 0.05 8.37
C ILE A 28 -35.71 1.27 7.72
N ASP A 29 -35.75 2.41 8.43
CA ASP A 29 -36.32 3.66 7.90
C ASP A 29 -35.58 4.13 6.63
N HIS A 30 -34.25 3.99 6.60
CA HIS A 30 -33.44 4.26 5.42
C HIS A 30 -33.79 3.33 4.26
N ALA A 31 -33.89 2.01 4.51
CA ALA A 31 -34.26 1.02 3.51
C ALA A 31 -35.65 1.30 2.90
N TYR A 32 -36.64 1.66 3.73
CA TYR A 32 -37.96 2.08 3.25
C TYR A 32 -37.86 3.29 2.31
N GLY A 33 -37.11 4.32 2.68
CA GLY A 33 -36.90 5.51 1.86
C GLY A 33 -36.21 5.19 0.53
N HIS A 34 -35.17 4.36 0.57
CA HIS A 34 -34.39 3.97 -0.59
C HIS A 34 -35.23 3.14 -1.57
N ILE A 35 -35.90 2.10 -1.09
CA ILE A 35 -36.77 1.23 -1.90
C ILE A 35 -37.95 2.04 -2.47
N ALA A 36 -38.57 2.92 -1.67
CA ALA A 36 -39.66 3.78 -2.13
C ALA A 36 -39.24 4.73 -3.28
N SER A 37 -37.94 5.06 -3.39
CA SER A 37 -37.42 5.89 -4.49
C SER A 37 -37.24 5.10 -5.80
N GLN A 38 -36.98 3.79 -5.69
CA GLN A 38 -36.72 2.90 -6.83
C GLN A 38 -38.02 2.36 -7.45
N ILE A 39 -39.04 2.10 -6.62
CA ILE A 39 -40.32 1.55 -7.09
C ILE A 39 -41.25 2.64 -7.65
N ASN A 40 -42.03 2.26 -8.67
CA ASN A 40 -43.09 3.11 -9.22
C ASN A 40 -44.47 2.56 -8.82
N ILE A 41 -45.22 3.33 -8.03
CA ILE A 41 -46.57 2.94 -7.58
C ILE A 41 -47.58 3.97 -8.12
N PRO A 42 -48.59 3.53 -8.91
CA PRO A 42 -49.62 4.41 -9.44
C PRO A 42 -50.31 5.22 -8.33
N GLY A 43 -50.44 6.53 -8.52
CA GLY A 43 -51.07 7.44 -7.56
C GLY A 43 -50.12 8.08 -6.54
N PHE A 44 -48.86 7.64 -6.45
CA PHE A 44 -47.87 8.21 -5.52
C PHE A 44 -46.64 8.74 -6.26
N ARG A 45 -46.10 9.86 -5.77
CA ARG A 45 -44.81 10.38 -6.26
C ARG A 45 -43.69 9.46 -5.74
N LYS A 46 -42.72 9.14 -6.60
CA LYS A 46 -41.52 8.36 -6.24
C LYS A 46 -40.89 8.90 -4.95
N GLY A 47 -40.56 7.99 -4.02
CA GLY A 47 -39.98 8.30 -2.71
C GLY A 47 -40.96 8.80 -1.63
N LYS A 48 -42.25 8.98 -1.94
CA LYS A 48 -43.30 9.41 -0.98
C LYS A 48 -44.42 8.40 -0.85
N VAL A 49 -44.09 7.12 -1.05
CA VAL A 49 -45.02 6.00 -0.86
C VAL A 49 -45.10 5.65 0.63
N PRO A 50 -46.30 5.47 1.21
CA PRO A 50 -46.45 4.99 2.58
C PRO A 50 -45.81 3.60 2.79
N PRO A 51 -45.16 3.33 3.93
CA PRO A 51 -44.47 2.06 4.21
C PRO A 51 -45.33 0.82 4.04
N GLN A 52 -46.61 0.90 4.42
CA GLN A 52 -47.58 -0.21 4.30
C GLN A 52 -47.78 -0.69 2.86
N LEU A 53 -47.66 0.22 1.88
CA LEU A 53 -47.82 -0.11 0.46
C LEU A 53 -46.51 -0.62 -0.15
N VAL A 54 -45.37 -0.22 0.41
CA VAL A 54 -44.05 -0.79 0.09
C VAL A 54 -43.99 -2.25 0.55
N ASP A 55 -44.46 -2.53 1.77
CA ASP A 55 -44.56 -3.89 2.33
C ASP A 55 -45.35 -4.83 1.42
N GLN A 56 -46.49 -4.38 0.89
CA GLN A 56 -47.36 -5.18 0.02
C GLN A 56 -46.73 -5.46 -1.35
N ARG A 57 -45.84 -4.58 -1.83
CA ARG A 57 -45.29 -4.67 -3.18
C ARG A 57 -43.96 -5.41 -3.24
N VAL A 58 -43.11 -5.19 -2.24
CA VAL A 58 -41.72 -5.69 -2.19
C VAL A 58 -41.58 -6.82 -1.17
N GLY A 59 -42.39 -6.82 -0.12
CA GLY A 59 -42.29 -7.76 0.99
C GLY A 59 -41.37 -7.25 2.10
N ARG A 60 -41.77 -7.46 3.36
CA ARG A 60 -41.00 -7.01 4.54
C ARG A 60 -39.64 -7.69 4.67
N GLU A 61 -39.51 -8.90 4.15
CA GLU A 61 -38.26 -9.67 4.17
C GLU A 61 -37.16 -8.98 3.35
N GLU A 62 -37.49 -8.49 2.16
CA GLU A 62 -36.53 -7.79 1.30
C GLU A 62 -36.11 -6.45 1.91
N ILE A 63 -37.02 -5.78 2.61
CA ILE A 63 -36.72 -4.54 3.33
C ILE A 63 -35.75 -4.81 4.49
N LEU A 64 -35.96 -5.91 5.22
CA LEU A 64 -35.06 -6.35 6.28
C LEU A 64 -33.68 -6.71 5.71
N ASN A 65 -33.61 -7.46 4.61
CA ASN A 65 -32.36 -7.80 3.94
C ASN A 65 -31.59 -6.54 3.52
N HIS A 66 -32.27 -5.57 2.93
CA HIS A 66 -31.67 -4.30 2.54
C HIS A 66 -31.15 -3.52 3.76
N ALA A 67 -31.97 -3.40 4.81
CA ALA A 67 -31.60 -2.70 6.03
C ALA A 67 -30.37 -3.33 6.73
N VAL A 68 -30.32 -4.67 6.78
CA VAL A 68 -29.19 -5.41 7.35
C VAL A 68 -27.95 -5.25 6.46
N SER A 69 -28.07 -5.39 5.14
CA SER A 69 -26.94 -5.27 4.23
C SER A 69 -26.32 -3.86 4.22
N ASP A 70 -27.14 -2.82 4.30
CA ASP A 70 -26.67 -1.43 4.34
C ASP A 70 -26.10 -1.07 5.73
N GLY A 71 -26.73 -1.59 6.80
CA GLY A 71 -26.30 -1.38 8.18
C GLY A 71 -25.05 -2.17 8.58
N LEU A 72 -24.77 -3.30 7.92
CA LEU A 72 -23.71 -4.25 8.29
C LEU A 72 -22.34 -3.59 8.49
N ASP A 73 -21.94 -2.75 7.54
CA ASP A 73 -20.65 -2.04 7.58
C ASP A 73 -20.62 -0.97 8.70
N GLY A 74 -21.76 -0.34 8.98
CA GLY A 74 -21.91 0.61 10.10
C GLY A 74 -21.75 -0.09 11.45
N PHE A 75 -22.51 -1.17 11.67
CA PHE A 75 -22.45 -1.95 12.92
C PHE A 75 -21.06 -2.55 13.12
N TYR A 76 -20.44 -3.10 12.07
CA TYR A 76 -19.08 -3.61 12.14
C TYR A 76 -18.07 -2.53 12.55
N ARG A 77 -18.08 -1.36 11.89
CA ARG A 77 -17.14 -0.27 12.22
C ARG A 77 -17.34 0.27 13.63
N GLN A 78 -18.58 0.34 14.10
CA GLN A 78 -18.87 0.71 15.48
C GLN A 78 -18.29 -0.31 16.46
N ALA A 79 -18.55 -1.61 16.27
CA ALA A 79 -18.01 -2.68 17.12
C ALA A 79 -16.48 -2.67 17.18
N VAL A 80 -15.81 -2.52 16.03
CA VAL A 80 -14.34 -2.46 15.95
C VAL A 80 -13.78 -1.26 16.70
N THR A 81 -14.47 -0.12 16.64
CA THR A 81 -14.05 1.10 17.32
C THR A 81 -14.26 1.01 18.84
N GLU A 82 -15.40 0.46 19.27
CA GLU A 82 -15.73 0.28 20.70
C GLU A 82 -14.76 -0.69 21.40
N GLU A 83 -14.33 -1.75 20.71
CA GLU A 83 -13.40 -2.76 21.24
C GLU A 83 -11.93 -2.44 20.92
N GLU A 84 -11.63 -1.28 20.31
CA GLU A 84 -10.30 -0.82 19.91
C GLU A 84 -9.48 -1.83 19.09
N ILE A 85 -10.17 -2.66 18.29
CA ILE A 85 -9.54 -3.76 17.56
C ILE A 85 -8.82 -3.24 16.31
N ARG A 86 -7.54 -3.59 16.20
CA ARG A 86 -6.73 -3.29 15.01
C ARG A 86 -6.91 -4.36 13.95
N VAL A 87 -7.94 -4.19 13.14
CA VAL A 87 -8.29 -5.10 12.04
C VAL A 87 -7.28 -5.02 10.89
N LEU A 88 -7.01 -6.15 10.26
CA LEU A 88 -6.15 -6.32 9.11
C LEU A 88 -6.95 -7.02 8.00
N GLY A 89 -7.06 -6.39 6.84
CA GLY A 89 -7.74 -6.98 5.69
C GLY A 89 -9.25 -6.85 5.72
N ARG A 90 -9.92 -7.72 4.95
CA ARG A 90 -11.38 -7.72 4.79
C ARG A 90 -12.01 -8.74 5.75
N PRO A 91 -13.05 -8.36 6.51
CA PRO A 91 -13.76 -9.30 7.36
C PRO A 91 -14.64 -10.26 6.55
N GLU A 92 -14.87 -11.45 7.09
CA GLU A 92 -15.92 -12.38 6.66
C GLU A 92 -17.11 -12.22 7.60
N ALA A 93 -18.29 -11.93 7.06
CA ALA A 93 -19.48 -11.65 7.85
C ALA A 93 -20.59 -12.66 7.54
N ASP A 94 -21.09 -13.30 8.60
CA ASP A 94 -22.21 -14.24 8.57
C ASP A 94 -23.35 -13.75 9.49
N ILE A 95 -24.58 -13.97 9.05
CA ILE A 95 -25.77 -13.60 9.83
C ILE A 95 -26.27 -14.84 10.57
N VAL A 96 -26.15 -14.84 11.89
CA VAL A 96 -26.48 -15.99 12.75
C VAL A 96 -27.96 -16.00 13.09
N THR A 97 -28.56 -14.84 13.34
CA THR A 97 -29.97 -14.73 13.71
C THR A 97 -30.59 -13.49 13.08
N TRP A 98 -31.72 -13.70 12.41
CA TRP A 98 -32.51 -12.65 11.79
C TRP A 98 -33.64 -12.20 12.72
N PRO A 99 -33.95 -10.90 12.76
CA PRO A 99 -35.14 -10.37 13.43
C PRO A 99 -36.44 -10.92 12.82
N GLU A 100 -37.54 -10.86 13.58
CA GLU A 100 -38.86 -11.26 13.10
C GLU A 100 -39.34 -10.34 11.97
N VAL A 101 -39.71 -10.91 10.83
CA VAL A 101 -40.16 -10.15 9.64
C VAL A 101 -41.49 -9.42 9.87
N LYS A 102 -42.30 -9.82 10.87
CA LYS A 102 -43.63 -9.26 11.08
C LYS A 102 -43.60 -7.89 11.72
N ASP A 103 -42.74 -7.67 12.69
CA ASP A 103 -42.68 -6.43 13.47
C ASP A 103 -41.25 -5.92 13.66
N PHE A 104 -40.27 -6.57 13.02
CA PHE A 104 -38.85 -6.32 13.19
C PHE A 104 -38.42 -6.42 14.67
N SER A 105 -39.17 -7.22 15.46
CA SER A 105 -38.82 -7.52 16.84
C SER A 105 -37.77 -8.63 16.89
N GLY A 106 -36.90 -8.59 17.90
CA GLY A 106 -35.80 -9.52 18.06
C GLY A 106 -34.46 -8.94 17.61
N ASP A 107 -33.41 -9.41 18.28
CA ASP A 107 -32.06 -8.93 18.05
C ASP A 107 -31.49 -9.53 16.75
N LEU A 108 -30.80 -8.71 15.97
CA LEU A 108 -29.98 -9.17 14.85
C LEU A 108 -28.62 -9.60 15.38
N VAL A 109 -28.25 -10.86 15.17
CA VAL A 109 -26.95 -11.40 15.59
C VAL A 109 -26.07 -11.63 14.38
N LEU A 110 -24.94 -10.92 14.34
CA LEU A 110 -23.92 -10.98 13.30
C LEU A 110 -22.67 -11.66 13.87
N ALA A 111 -22.13 -12.63 13.14
CA ALA A 111 -20.83 -13.22 13.42
C ALA A 111 -19.83 -12.72 12.36
N ILE A 112 -18.84 -11.95 12.78
CA ILE A 112 -17.84 -11.39 11.89
C ILE A 112 -16.47 -11.91 12.27
N GLU A 113 -15.80 -12.62 11.37
CA GLU A 113 -14.44 -13.09 11.54
C GLU A 113 -13.47 -12.16 10.82
N VAL A 114 -12.45 -11.69 11.52
CA VAL A 114 -11.47 -10.78 10.95
C VAL A 114 -10.07 -11.06 11.49
N ASP A 115 -9.08 -10.90 10.61
CA ASP A 115 -7.70 -10.97 11.00
C ASP A 115 -7.31 -9.68 11.76
N VAL A 116 -6.57 -9.82 12.85
CA VAL A 116 -6.16 -8.71 13.70
C VAL A 116 -4.65 -8.65 13.80
N ARG A 117 -4.14 -7.45 14.05
CA ARG A 117 -2.73 -7.28 14.36
C ARG A 117 -2.41 -8.07 15.63
N PRO A 118 -1.44 -9.00 15.59
CA PRO A 118 -1.04 -9.72 16.78
C PRO A 118 -0.39 -8.77 17.77
N GLU A 119 -0.68 -9.00 19.05
CA GLU A 119 0.09 -8.43 20.14
C GLU A 119 1.30 -9.32 20.38
N PHE A 120 2.49 -8.72 20.35
CA PHE A 120 3.73 -9.40 20.71
C PHE A 120 4.55 -8.46 21.58
N ASP A 121 5.23 -9.05 22.56
CA ASP A 121 6.19 -8.33 23.38
C ASP A 121 7.51 -8.22 22.64
N MET A 122 8.07 -7.02 22.65
CA MET A 122 9.37 -6.77 22.04
C MET A 122 10.46 -7.37 22.94
N PRO A 123 11.39 -8.19 22.41
CA PRO A 123 12.49 -8.69 23.21
C PRO A 123 13.41 -7.55 23.67
N ALA A 124 14.14 -7.75 24.76
CA ALA A 124 15.09 -6.76 25.25
C ALA A 124 16.22 -6.54 24.24
N TYR A 125 16.54 -5.28 23.95
CA TYR A 125 17.62 -4.91 23.02
C TYR A 125 19.00 -4.84 23.68
N ASP A 126 19.05 -4.81 25.01
CA ASP A 126 20.28 -4.59 25.77
C ASP A 126 21.32 -5.70 25.57
N GLU A 127 20.89 -6.89 25.12
CA GLU A 127 21.75 -8.03 24.80
C GLU A 127 22.27 -8.03 23.35
N LEU A 128 21.77 -7.14 22.49
CA LEU A 128 22.18 -7.07 21.08
C LEU A 128 23.44 -6.20 20.93
N THR A 129 24.58 -6.86 20.79
CA THR A 129 25.85 -6.19 20.43
C THR A 129 25.97 -6.05 18.92
N LEU A 130 26.10 -4.81 18.44
CA LEU A 130 26.42 -4.51 17.05
C LEU A 130 27.86 -3.99 16.96
N THR A 131 28.66 -4.62 16.12
CA THR A 131 29.99 -4.11 15.78
C THR A 131 29.84 -3.12 14.63
N VAL A 132 30.11 -1.84 14.89
CA VAL A 132 30.20 -0.81 13.86
C VAL A 132 31.69 -0.56 13.62
N GLU A 133 32.14 -0.74 12.39
CA GLU A 133 33.51 -0.40 12.03
C GLU A 133 33.70 1.12 12.11
N GLU A 134 34.77 1.53 12.78
CA GLU A 134 35.12 2.95 12.88
C GLU A 134 35.63 3.43 11.52
N VAL A 135 34.90 4.35 10.88
CA VAL A 135 35.35 5.02 9.67
C VAL A 135 36.37 6.08 10.06
N LYS A 136 37.66 5.81 9.80
CA LYS A 136 38.74 6.80 9.97
C LYS A 136 39.03 7.46 8.63
N VAL A 137 38.85 8.77 8.58
CA VAL A 137 39.28 9.58 7.44
C VAL A 137 40.75 9.96 7.66
N SER A 138 41.62 9.52 6.76
CA SER A 138 43.04 9.85 6.78
C SER A 138 43.30 11.21 6.13
N ALA A 139 44.49 11.77 6.36
CA ALA A 139 44.91 12.99 5.68
C ALA A 139 45.09 12.78 4.16
N ASP A 140 45.41 11.55 3.74
CA ASP A 140 45.55 11.19 2.32
C ASP A 140 44.18 11.18 1.65
N ASP A 141 43.13 10.63 2.28
CA ASP A 141 41.76 10.67 1.74
C ASP A 141 41.28 12.11 1.49
N VAL A 142 41.60 13.03 2.41
CA VAL A 142 41.26 14.45 2.28
C VAL A 142 42.03 15.09 1.12
N LYS A 143 43.30 14.72 0.96
CA LYS A 143 44.13 15.25 -0.11
C LYS A 143 43.68 14.74 -1.48
N ASP A 144 43.35 13.46 -1.59
CA ASP A 144 42.88 12.84 -2.83
C ASP A 144 41.54 13.46 -3.27
N GLU A 145 40.63 13.72 -2.34
CA GLU A 145 39.38 14.43 -2.63
C GLU A 145 39.64 15.89 -3.03
N LEU A 146 40.59 16.57 -2.38
CA LEU A 146 40.98 17.94 -2.74
C LEU A 146 41.58 18.00 -4.16
N ASP A 147 42.44 17.05 -4.51
CA ASP A 147 43.05 16.97 -5.83
C ASP A 147 42.00 16.62 -6.91
N THR A 148 41.05 15.74 -6.59
CA THR A 148 39.87 15.46 -7.44
C THR A 148 39.03 16.71 -7.67
N LEU A 149 38.75 17.48 -6.62
CA LEU A 149 38.03 18.75 -6.74
C LEU A 149 38.78 19.77 -7.59
N ARG A 150 40.10 19.85 -7.46
CA ARG A 150 40.94 20.73 -8.28
C ARG A 150 40.95 20.31 -9.75
N ALA A 151 41.03 19.01 -10.02
CA ALA A 151 41.02 18.45 -11.37
C ALA A 151 39.74 18.82 -12.14
N ARG A 152 38.58 18.86 -11.47
CA ARG A 152 37.29 19.27 -12.08
C ARG A 152 37.29 20.70 -12.63
N PHE A 153 38.12 21.59 -12.08
CA PHE A 153 38.27 22.98 -12.54
C PHE A 153 39.57 23.20 -13.33
N GLY A 154 40.28 22.13 -13.67
CA GLY A 154 41.47 22.17 -14.51
C GLY A 154 41.13 22.59 -15.95
N THR A 155 42.09 23.21 -16.62
CA THR A 155 42.01 23.47 -18.07
C THR A 155 42.94 22.51 -18.79
N LEU A 156 42.40 21.79 -19.77
CA LEU A 156 43.18 20.87 -20.59
C LEU A 156 44.08 21.64 -21.56
N VAL A 157 45.33 21.23 -21.64
CA VAL A 157 46.33 21.79 -22.56
C VAL A 157 46.80 20.69 -23.50
N THR A 158 46.74 20.95 -24.80
CA THR A 158 47.20 20.00 -25.82
C THR A 158 48.71 19.78 -25.70
N VAL A 159 49.13 18.51 -25.69
CA VAL A 159 50.54 18.11 -25.63
C VAL A 159 50.89 17.21 -26.81
N GLU A 160 52.11 17.34 -27.34
CA GLU A 160 52.63 16.51 -28.43
C GLU A 160 53.65 15.50 -27.90
N ARG A 161 53.16 14.55 -27.09
CA ARG A 161 53.94 13.44 -26.52
C ARG A 161 53.03 12.20 -26.44
N PRO A 162 53.60 10.98 -26.32
CA PRO A 162 52.80 9.79 -26.06
C PRO A 162 51.87 9.99 -24.86
N ALA A 163 50.66 9.46 -24.96
CA ALA A 163 49.66 9.59 -23.92
C ALA A 163 50.11 8.86 -22.65
N THR A 164 49.82 9.44 -21.49
CA THR A 164 50.17 8.84 -20.18
C THR A 164 48.98 8.90 -19.24
N LYS A 165 49.04 8.11 -18.15
CA LYS A 165 47.99 8.12 -17.12
C LYS A 165 47.70 9.54 -16.62
N GLY A 166 46.43 9.93 -16.62
CA GLY A 166 45.95 11.27 -16.25
C GLY A 166 45.87 12.28 -17.41
N ASP A 167 46.29 11.92 -18.63
CA ASP A 167 46.01 12.71 -19.82
C ASP A 167 44.58 12.44 -20.33
N PHE A 168 44.01 13.40 -21.05
CA PHE A 168 42.70 13.29 -21.67
C PHE A 168 42.83 13.05 -23.18
N ALA A 169 42.23 11.99 -23.67
CA ALA A 169 42.11 11.70 -25.10
C ALA A 169 40.67 11.97 -25.59
N GLN A 170 40.54 12.43 -26.83
CA GLN A 170 39.25 12.51 -27.52
C GLN A 170 39.12 11.32 -28.46
N LEU A 171 38.08 10.51 -28.25
CA LEU A 171 37.92 9.20 -28.87
C LEU A 171 36.58 9.11 -29.63
N ASP A 172 36.60 8.39 -30.74
CA ASP A 172 35.41 7.91 -31.44
C ASP A 172 35.36 6.39 -31.31
N LEU A 173 34.28 5.87 -30.72
CA LEU A 173 34.08 4.45 -30.41
C LEU A 173 32.93 3.88 -31.26
N VAL A 174 33.13 2.68 -31.78
CA VAL A 174 32.10 1.94 -32.54
C VAL A 174 32.00 0.52 -32.00
N ALA A 175 30.81 0.13 -31.54
CA ALA A 175 30.52 -1.20 -31.03
C ALA A 175 29.90 -2.07 -32.13
N LYS A 176 30.46 -3.26 -32.34
CA LYS A 176 30.00 -4.23 -33.35
C LYS A 176 29.79 -5.61 -32.74
N ILE A 177 28.70 -6.28 -33.12
CA ILE A 177 28.47 -7.70 -32.82
C ILE A 177 28.55 -8.46 -34.15
N GLY A 178 29.64 -9.20 -34.37
CA GLY A 178 29.96 -9.76 -35.68
C GLY A 178 30.27 -8.65 -36.68
N GLU A 179 29.54 -8.60 -37.79
CA GLU A 179 29.67 -7.54 -38.81
C GLU A 179 28.67 -6.39 -38.64
N THR A 180 27.70 -6.54 -37.73
CA THR A 180 26.65 -5.53 -37.52
C THR A 180 27.07 -4.53 -36.45
N GLU A 181 27.06 -3.25 -36.81
CA GLU A 181 27.21 -2.14 -35.87
C GLU A 181 25.94 -2.03 -35.01
N VAL A 182 26.14 -2.02 -33.70
CA VAL A 182 25.04 -2.00 -32.72
C VAL A 182 24.97 -0.68 -31.96
N ASP A 183 26.09 0.03 -31.84
CA ASP A 183 26.16 1.33 -31.17
C ASP A 183 27.41 2.11 -31.61
N SER A 184 27.39 3.43 -31.49
CA SER A 184 28.56 4.28 -31.69
C SER A 184 28.49 5.56 -30.87
N ALA A 185 29.65 6.06 -30.48
CA ALA A 185 29.80 7.29 -29.73
C ALA A 185 30.98 8.08 -30.27
N THR A 186 30.80 9.38 -30.47
CA THR A 186 31.80 10.26 -31.06
C THR A 186 32.21 11.36 -30.09
N SER A 187 33.45 11.83 -30.21
CA SER A 187 34.02 12.91 -29.39
C SER A 187 33.91 12.67 -27.88
N ILE A 188 34.11 11.42 -27.45
CA ILE A 188 34.19 11.10 -26.03
C ILE A 188 35.52 11.62 -25.50
N SER A 189 35.46 12.46 -24.47
CA SER A 189 36.65 12.83 -23.69
C SER A 189 36.87 11.77 -22.61
N TYR A 190 38.04 11.16 -22.60
CA TYR A 190 38.38 10.07 -21.68
C TYR A 190 39.71 10.34 -20.99
N GLU A 191 39.74 10.22 -19.66
CA GLU A 191 40.97 10.26 -18.87
C GLU A 191 41.63 8.88 -18.82
N LEU A 192 42.87 8.80 -19.31
CA LEU A 192 43.63 7.56 -19.33
C LEU A 192 43.88 7.05 -17.90
N GLY A 193 43.50 5.79 -17.65
CA GLY A 193 43.66 5.12 -16.36
C GLY A 193 42.60 5.45 -15.32
N SER A 194 41.48 6.07 -15.72
CA SER A 194 40.29 6.27 -14.88
C SER A 194 39.50 4.98 -14.67
N GLY A 195 39.58 4.02 -15.61
CA GLY A 195 38.85 2.76 -15.55
C GLY A 195 37.32 2.92 -15.68
N GLU A 196 36.84 4.09 -16.10
CA GLU A 196 35.41 4.38 -16.26
C GLU A 196 34.83 3.83 -17.57
N LEU A 197 35.69 3.49 -18.54
CA LEU A 197 35.33 2.91 -19.82
C LEU A 197 35.45 1.38 -19.84
N ILE A 198 35.25 0.78 -21.02
CA ILE A 198 35.37 -0.65 -21.23
C ILE A 198 36.81 -1.13 -20.94
N GLU A 199 36.92 -2.26 -20.26
CA GLU A 199 38.19 -2.93 -19.98
C GLU A 199 39.04 -3.10 -21.26
N GLY A 200 40.34 -2.79 -21.16
CA GLY A 200 41.30 -2.86 -22.28
C GLY A 200 41.44 -1.58 -23.10
N ILE A 201 40.62 -0.54 -22.88
CA ILE A 201 40.78 0.75 -23.56
C ILE A 201 42.06 1.47 -23.12
N ASP A 202 42.41 1.42 -21.84
CA ASP A 202 43.64 2.04 -21.34
C ASP A 202 44.90 1.45 -22.00
N GLU A 203 44.97 0.13 -22.15
CA GLU A 203 46.09 -0.56 -22.80
C GLU A 203 46.21 -0.21 -24.29
N ALA A 204 45.07 -0.01 -24.96
CA ALA A 204 45.06 0.43 -26.36
C ALA A 204 45.57 1.87 -26.52
N LEU A 205 45.30 2.74 -25.54
CA LEU A 205 45.69 4.15 -25.56
C LEU A 205 47.12 4.41 -25.06
N ASP A 206 47.65 3.57 -24.17
CA ASP A 206 49.03 3.67 -23.63
C ASP A 206 50.11 3.48 -24.70
N SER A 207 49.74 2.98 -25.88
CA SER A 207 50.64 2.73 -27.03
C SER A 207 50.68 3.84 -28.09
N LEU A 208 49.90 4.91 -27.92
CA LEU A 208 49.74 6.03 -28.86
C LEU A 208 50.50 7.30 -28.39
#